data_AF-A0A3M7PKI1-F1
#
_entry.id   AF-A0A3M7PKI1-F1
#
_cell.length_a   1.000
_cell.length_b   1.000
_cell.length_c   1.000
_cell.angle_alpha   90.00
_cell.angle_beta   90.00
_cell.angle_gamma   90.00
#
_symmetry.space_group_name_H-M   'P 1'
#
loop_
_entity.id
_entity.type
_entity.pdbx_description
1 polymer ?
#
loop_
_entity_poly.entity_id
_entity_poly.type
_entity_poly.pdbx_seq_one_letter_code
_entity_poly.pdbx_strand_id
1 'polypeptide(L)'
;MNYPSFVVLIVLIYKCQSKCVMYDACANLSPLYKGQSPFKAKWQNCEYSGEPQPVHNQHVMRMFKKLCPSLYNGDDNQALCCSANQIRILTKSISEAEAIIGSCPSCYFNFRNFWCQITCHPDQHRFVQPIEYQLAETNNFSHVLHEYEKAKQITDFYDDFEEYEQEETESKHMGYVVSKINVYMNREYLGRLIESCRDVKLYGSDALQGFCGVPAHMCTPEQYAHHMGLEVEQNPFKMNFILNQTEQKTLSIHRTRIEQQQQKEDTVDALIQPVMPQYFMCNQSFQFGDLDYGSRCSCK
;
A
#
# COMPACT_ATOMS: atom_id res chain seq x y z
N MET A 1 -46.78 -4.20 -45.73
CA MET A 1 -45.44 -3.60 -45.66
C MET A 1 -45.13 -3.38 -44.18
N ASN A 2 -44.36 -4.29 -43.58
CA ASN A 2 -44.01 -4.24 -42.17
C ASN A 2 -42.58 -3.70 -42.04
N TYR A 3 -42.41 -2.58 -41.35
CA TYR A 3 -41.08 -2.09 -40.95
C TYR A 3 -40.66 -2.84 -39.68
N PRO A 4 -39.48 -3.49 -39.62
CA PRO A 4 -38.99 -4.02 -38.36
C PRO A 4 -38.41 -2.86 -37.55
N SER A 5 -38.97 -2.64 -36.36
CA SER A 5 -38.40 -1.76 -35.34
C SER A 5 -37.01 -2.27 -34.93
N PHE A 6 -35.96 -1.57 -35.34
CA PHE A 6 -34.62 -1.73 -34.79
C PHE A 6 -34.59 -1.13 -33.37
N VAL A 7 -34.76 -1.96 -32.35
CA VAL A 7 -34.44 -1.60 -30.98
C VAL A 7 -32.92 -1.59 -30.85
N VAL A 8 -32.32 -0.39 -30.91
CA VAL A 8 -30.91 -0.19 -30.62
C VAL A 8 -30.71 -0.35 -29.11
N LEU A 9 -30.19 -1.52 -28.71
CA LEU A 9 -29.72 -1.78 -27.35
C LEU A 9 -28.45 -0.96 -27.13
N ILE A 10 -28.59 0.24 -26.55
CA ILE A 10 -27.46 1.01 -26.03
C ILE A 10 -26.94 0.25 -24.81
N VAL A 11 -25.95 -0.61 -25.02
CA VAL A 11 -25.14 -1.17 -23.93
C VAL A 11 -24.36 0.00 -23.36
N LEU A 12 -24.85 0.57 -22.25
CA LEU A 12 -24.05 1.46 -21.42
C LEU A 12 -22.90 0.62 -20.86
N ILE A 13 -21.77 0.62 -21.57
CA ILE A 13 -20.50 0.12 -21.05
C ILE A 13 -20.11 1.12 -19.97
N TYR A 14 -20.58 0.90 -18.74
CA TYR A 14 -20.03 1.57 -17.58
C TYR A 14 -18.56 1.15 -17.50
N LYS A 15 -17.64 2.03 -17.96
CA LYS A 15 -16.21 1.83 -17.72
C LYS A 15 -16.04 1.76 -16.21
N CYS A 16 -15.61 0.59 -15.70
CA CYS A 16 -15.13 0.48 -14.35
C CYS A 16 -13.86 1.34 -14.28
N GLN A 17 -13.96 2.55 -13.74
CA GLN A 17 -12.84 3.48 -13.74
C GLN A 17 -11.97 3.20 -12.52
N SER A 18 -10.91 2.43 -12.72
CA SER A 18 -9.82 2.30 -11.75
C SER A 18 -9.21 3.67 -11.49
N LYS A 19 -8.99 4.01 -10.22
CA LYS A 19 -8.42 5.28 -9.78
C LYS A 19 -7.46 5.08 -8.63
N CYS A 20 -6.43 5.90 -8.63
CA CYS A 20 -5.50 6.07 -7.54
C CYS A 20 -5.95 7.21 -6.62
N VAL A 21 -5.42 7.22 -5.40
CA VAL A 21 -5.60 8.31 -4.43
C VAL A 21 -4.26 8.93 -4.00
N MET A 22 -3.15 8.29 -4.38
CA MET A 22 -1.80 8.77 -4.20
C MET A 22 -0.88 8.17 -5.26
N TYR A 23 0.18 8.91 -5.65
CA TYR A 23 1.16 8.47 -6.64
C TYR A 23 2.45 9.27 -6.49
N ASP A 24 3.59 8.59 -6.60
CA ASP A 24 4.94 9.11 -6.36
C ASP A 24 5.26 9.51 -4.91
N ALA A 25 6.52 9.83 -4.66
CA ALA A 25 7.06 10.20 -3.35
C ALA A 25 7.35 11.71 -3.26
N CYS A 26 6.77 12.35 -2.25
CA CYS A 26 6.93 13.76 -1.94
C CYS A 26 7.48 13.93 -0.52
N ALA A 27 8.16 15.05 -0.26
CA ALA A 27 8.67 15.37 1.07
C ALA A 27 8.00 16.62 1.64
N ASN A 28 7.58 16.51 2.91
CA ASN A 28 7.35 17.69 3.74
C ASN A 28 8.62 17.96 4.55
N LEU A 29 9.27 19.10 4.30
CA LEU A 29 10.36 19.58 5.12
C LEU A 29 9.75 20.38 6.27
N SER A 30 9.45 19.70 7.38
CA SER A 30 8.95 20.40 8.58
C SER A 30 9.88 21.57 8.96
N PRO A 31 9.37 22.72 9.44
CA PRO A 31 10.20 23.88 9.85
C PRO A 31 11.26 23.54 10.92
N LEU A 32 11.08 22.43 11.65
CA LEU A 32 12.06 21.86 12.57
C LEU A 32 13.37 21.38 11.89
N TYR A 33 13.36 21.23 10.56
CA TYR A 33 14.50 20.79 9.75
C TYR A 33 15.09 21.91 8.90
N LYS A 34 14.56 23.15 8.98
CA LYS A 34 15.23 24.32 8.40
C LYS A 34 16.54 24.56 9.16
N GLY A 35 17.66 24.24 8.51
CA GLY A 35 19.01 24.44 9.06
C GLY A 35 19.62 23.22 9.75
N GLN A 36 18.93 22.07 9.77
CA GLN A 36 19.58 20.79 10.03
C GLN A 36 20.00 20.22 8.67
N SER A 37 21.27 19.88 8.54
CA SER A 37 21.90 19.11 7.44
C SER A 37 20.89 18.16 6.73
N PRO A 38 20.94 17.98 5.38
CA PRO A 38 19.82 17.64 4.47
C PRO A 38 19.10 16.28 4.66
N PHE A 39 19.22 15.65 5.81
CA PHE A 39 19.09 14.21 6.01
C PHE A 39 17.87 13.76 6.84
N LYS A 40 16.82 14.59 6.98
CA LYS A 40 15.58 14.20 7.69
C LYS A 40 14.28 14.61 6.98
N ALA A 41 14.25 14.53 5.66
CA ALA A 41 13.00 14.63 4.92
C ALA A 41 12.14 13.40 5.21
N LYS A 42 10.92 13.60 5.73
CA LYS A 42 9.92 12.55 5.89
C LYS A 42 9.22 12.35 4.55
N TRP A 43 9.65 11.33 3.81
CA TRP A 43 9.04 10.97 2.53
C TRP A 43 7.65 10.36 2.74
N GLN A 44 6.68 10.88 2.02
CA GLN A 44 5.27 10.50 2.06
C GLN A 44 4.75 10.38 0.62
N ASN A 45 3.57 9.82 0.44
CA ASN A 45 2.99 9.74 -0.90
C ASN A 45 2.47 11.12 -1.32
N CYS A 46 2.60 11.48 -2.60
CA CYS A 46 1.97 12.68 -3.13
C CYS A 46 0.47 12.45 -3.35
N GLU A 47 -0.33 13.49 -3.17
CA GLU A 47 -1.74 13.50 -3.57
C GLU A 47 -1.86 13.25 -5.07
N TYR A 48 -2.72 12.30 -5.45
CA TYR A 48 -2.99 12.00 -6.86
C TYR A 48 -4.34 11.31 -7.02
N SER A 49 -5.24 11.86 -7.85
CA SER A 49 -6.59 11.32 -8.05
C SER A 49 -6.84 10.79 -9.47
N GLY A 50 -5.76 10.55 -10.22
CA GLY A 50 -5.83 10.09 -11.61
C GLY A 50 -5.91 8.58 -11.78
N GLU A 51 -5.77 8.15 -13.02
CA GLU A 51 -5.79 6.73 -13.41
C GLU A 51 -4.46 6.05 -13.06
N PRO A 52 -4.45 4.72 -12.80
CA PRO A 52 -3.21 3.97 -12.64
C PRO A 52 -2.29 4.15 -13.85
N GLN A 53 -0.97 4.15 -13.62
CA GLN A 53 0.03 4.40 -14.64
C GLN A 53 0.96 3.19 -14.82
N PRO A 54 1.39 2.87 -16.04
CA PRO A 54 2.39 1.82 -16.27
C PRO A 54 3.75 2.22 -15.73
N VAL A 55 4.51 1.23 -15.24
CA VAL A 55 5.91 1.42 -14.82
C VAL A 55 6.82 0.92 -15.94
N HIS A 56 7.29 1.84 -16.78
CA HIS A 56 8.07 1.49 -17.99
C HIS A 56 9.48 0.96 -17.71
N ASN A 57 10.06 1.28 -16.56
CA ASN A 57 11.39 0.80 -16.21
C ASN A 57 11.36 -0.72 -15.91
N GLN A 58 11.98 -1.52 -16.77
CA GLN A 58 11.97 -2.98 -16.68
C GLN A 58 12.66 -3.51 -15.41
N HIS A 59 13.71 -2.85 -14.92
CA HIS A 59 14.35 -3.23 -13.65
C HIS A 59 13.36 -3.05 -12.48
N VAL A 60 12.68 -1.91 -12.43
CA VAL A 60 11.69 -1.61 -11.40
C VAL A 60 10.48 -2.54 -11.52
N MET A 61 10.03 -2.86 -12.73
CA MET A 61 8.96 -3.84 -12.93
C MET A 61 9.35 -5.24 -12.43
N ARG A 62 10.62 -5.66 -12.59
CA ARG A 62 11.13 -6.90 -11.97
C ARG A 62 11.12 -6.82 -10.44
N MET A 63 11.50 -5.68 -9.85
CA MET A 63 11.40 -5.47 -8.41
C MET A 63 9.94 -5.60 -7.94
N PHE A 64 9.00 -4.96 -8.65
CA PHE A 64 7.57 -5.04 -8.36
C PHE A 64 7.05 -6.48 -8.43
N LYS A 65 7.37 -7.24 -9.48
CA LYS A 65 6.98 -8.66 -9.61
C LYS A 65 7.46 -9.48 -8.42
N LYS A 66 8.70 -9.27 -7.99
CA LYS A 66 9.27 -9.96 -6.83
C LYS A 66 8.55 -9.56 -5.53
N LEU A 67 8.32 -8.26 -5.33
CA LEU A 67 7.77 -7.70 -4.10
C LEU A 67 6.27 -7.98 -3.93
N CYS A 68 5.49 -7.75 -4.99
CA CYS A 68 4.02 -7.74 -5.01
C CYS A 68 3.44 -8.74 -6.04
N PRO A 69 3.80 -10.04 -5.98
CA PRO A 69 3.44 -11.01 -7.01
C PRO A 69 1.93 -11.23 -7.15
N SER A 70 1.16 -11.05 -6.06
CA SER A 70 -0.31 -11.15 -6.04
C SER A 70 -1.01 -10.05 -6.85
N LEU A 71 -0.33 -8.95 -7.13
CA LEU A 71 -0.85 -7.82 -7.92
C LEU A 71 -0.39 -7.86 -9.37
N TYR A 72 0.52 -8.76 -9.73
CA TYR A 72 0.98 -8.89 -11.11
C TYR A 72 -0.04 -9.71 -11.91
N ASN A 73 -0.57 -9.12 -12.99
CA ASN A 73 -1.61 -9.73 -13.82
C ASN A 73 -1.07 -10.48 -15.05
N GLY A 74 0.26 -10.51 -15.24
CA GLY A 74 0.89 -11.13 -16.41
C GLY A 74 1.39 -10.14 -17.47
N ASP A 75 1.07 -8.84 -17.36
CA ASP A 75 1.47 -7.78 -18.31
C ASP A 75 2.50 -6.82 -17.71
N ASP A 76 3.68 -6.71 -18.34
CA ASP A 76 4.73 -5.74 -17.97
C ASP A 76 4.32 -4.28 -18.15
N ASN A 77 3.25 -4.01 -18.91
CA ASN A 77 2.66 -2.68 -19.06
C ASN A 77 1.44 -2.47 -18.14
N GLN A 78 1.20 -3.36 -17.17
CA GLN A 78 0.09 -3.19 -16.25
C GLN A 78 0.17 -1.84 -15.54
N ALA A 79 -0.99 -1.19 -15.45
CA ALA A 79 -1.12 0.09 -14.80
C ALA A 79 -1.21 -0.10 -13.27
N LEU A 80 -0.47 0.71 -12.52
CA LEU A 80 -0.35 0.64 -11.07
C LEU A 80 -0.56 2.01 -10.42
N CYS A 81 -0.97 2.01 -9.16
CA CYS A 81 -1.04 3.24 -8.35
C CYS A 81 0.25 3.55 -7.61
N CYS A 82 1.39 3.05 -8.09
CA CYS A 82 2.68 3.37 -7.53
C CYS A 82 3.73 3.71 -8.60
N SER A 83 4.56 4.71 -8.31
CA SER A 83 5.71 5.09 -9.13
C SER A 83 6.91 4.17 -8.89
N ALA A 84 7.94 4.32 -9.71
CA ALA A 84 9.21 3.64 -9.50
C ALA A 84 9.86 3.97 -8.15
N ASN A 85 9.70 5.20 -7.65
CA ASN A 85 10.23 5.61 -6.35
C ASN A 85 9.49 4.92 -5.20
N GLN A 86 8.16 4.85 -5.27
CA GLN A 86 7.36 4.14 -4.26
C GLN A 86 7.68 2.65 -4.21
N ILE A 87 7.93 2.00 -5.35
CA ILE A 87 8.36 0.60 -5.39
C ILE A 87 9.71 0.41 -4.68
N ARG A 88 10.69 1.31 -4.92
CA ARG A 88 12.00 1.26 -4.25
C ARG A 88 11.88 1.50 -2.74
N ILE A 89 11.13 2.52 -2.34
CA ILE A 89 10.88 2.84 -0.92
C ILE A 89 10.21 1.66 -0.23
N LEU A 90 9.14 1.11 -0.83
CA LEU A 90 8.43 -0.04 -0.28
C LEU A 90 9.34 -1.26 -0.18
N THR A 91 10.17 -1.53 -1.20
CA THR A 91 11.14 -2.63 -1.17
C THR A 91 12.07 -2.51 0.04
N LYS A 92 12.60 -1.31 0.30
CA LYS A 92 13.48 -1.06 1.45
C LYS A 92 12.75 -1.30 2.78
N SER A 93 11.58 -0.70 2.97
CA SER A 93 10.79 -0.86 4.20
C SER A 93 10.37 -2.31 4.46
N ILE A 94 10.00 -3.04 3.40
CA ILE A 94 9.62 -4.45 3.51
C ILE A 94 10.84 -5.35 3.79
N SER A 95 12.03 -5.01 3.29
CA SER A 95 13.27 -5.74 3.61
C SER A 95 13.64 -5.68 5.09
N GLU A 96 13.32 -4.59 5.78
CA GLU A 96 13.53 -4.48 7.23
C GLU A 96 12.59 -5.41 7.99
N ALA A 97 11.33 -5.52 7.55
CA ALA A 97 10.38 -6.49 8.09
C ALA A 97 10.79 -7.93 7.77
N GLU A 98 11.33 -8.20 6.58
CA GLU A 98 11.84 -9.52 6.19
C GLU A 98 12.91 -10.03 7.16
N ALA A 99 13.81 -9.16 7.62
CA ALA A 99 14.81 -9.54 8.62
C ALA A 99 14.19 -10.02 9.96
N ILE A 100 12.95 -9.63 10.25
CA ILE A 100 12.23 -9.97 11.48
C ILE A 100 11.34 -11.21 11.29
N ILE A 101 10.53 -11.22 10.23
CA ILE A 101 9.49 -12.25 10.01
C ILE A 101 9.75 -13.18 8.82
N GLY A 102 10.85 -12.99 8.08
CA GLY A 102 11.20 -13.76 6.88
C GLY A 102 11.53 -15.23 7.14
N SER A 103 11.74 -15.63 8.40
CA SER A 103 11.90 -17.04 8.78
C SER A 103 10.64 -17.89 8.53
N CYS A 104 9.48 -17.25 8.32
CA CYS A 104 8.24 -17.89 7.89
C CYS A 104 7.73 -17.23 6.58
N PRO A 105 7.90 -17.87 5.42
CA PRO A 105 7.54 -17.28 4.13
C PRO A 105 6.08 -16.85 4.00
N SER A 106 5.14 -17.61 4.56
CA SER A 106 3.71 -17.27 4.54
C SER A 106 3.40 -16.01 5.37
N CYS A 107 3.97 -15.88 6.57
CA CYS A 107 3.86 -14.67 7.39
C CYS A 107 4.38 -13.44 6.63
N TYR A 108 5.60 -13.56 6.10
CA TYR A 108 6.22 -12.47 5.36
C TYR A 108 5.44 -12.12 4.08
N PHE A 109 4.90 -13.11 3.37
CA PHE A 109 4.03 -12.87 2.21
C PHE A 109 2.77 -12.09 2.60
N ASN A 110 2.04 -12.53 3.62
CA ASN A 110 0.82 -11.85 4.06
C ASN A 110 1.10 -10.41 4.49
N PHE A 111 2.21 -10.21 5.22
CA PHE A 111 2.66 -8.89 5.65
C PHE A 111 3.00 -7.98 4.46
N ARG A 112 3.83 -8.42 3.50
CA ARG A 112 4.19 -7.58 2.35
C ARG A 112 3.00 -7.36 1.41
N ASN A 113 2.15 -8.36 1.22
CA ASN A 113 0.99 -8.27 0.33
C ASN A 113 0.03 -7.18 0.84
N PHE A 114 -0.17 -7.08 2.14
CA PHE A 114 -0.94 -5.99 2.75
C PHE A 114 -0.45 -4.60 2.33
N TRP A 115 0.85 -4.35 2.41
CA TRP A 115 1.43 -3.06 2.02
C TRP A 115 1.42 -2.83 0.50
N CYS A 116 1.67 -3.88 -0.29
CA CYS A 116 1.53 -3.83 -1.74
C CYS A 116 0.14 -3.35 -2.17
N GLN A 117 -0.92 -3.78 -1.49
CA GLN A 117 -2.29 -3.45 -1.83
C GLN A 117 -2.57 -1.97 -1.58
N ILE A 118 -2.14 -1.46 -0.43
CA ILE A 118 -2.28 -0.04 -0.08
C ILE A 118 -1.48 0.84 -1.05
N THR A 119 -0.26 0.44 -1.40
CA THR A 119 0.65 1.28 -2.19
C THR A 119 0.40 1.21 -3.69
N CYS A 120 0.15 0.02 -4.26
CA CYS A 120 0.25 -0.19 -5.71
C CYS A 120 -1.03 -0.67 -6.39
N HIS A 121 -2.05 -1.12 -5.66
CA HIS A 121 -3.25 -1.71 -6.28
C HIS A 121 -3.94 -0.71 -7.25
N PRO A 122 -4.31 -1.12 -8.48
CA PRO A 122 -4.88 -0.19 -9.49
C PRO A 122 -6.23 0.41 -9.08
N ASP A 123 -7.02 -0.28 -8.25
CA ASP A 123 -8.26 0.26 -7.68
C ASP A 123 -8.09 0.84 -6.27
N GLN A 124 -6.96 1.48 -5.97
CA GLN A 124 -6.63 2.01 -4.64
C GLN A 124 -7.78 2.83 -4.00
N HIS A 125 -8.49 3.64 -4.79
CA HIS A 125 -9.62 4.47 -4.32
C HIS A 125 -10.78 3.70 -3.69
N ARG A 126 -10.89 2.39 -3.93
CA ARG A 126 -11.99 1.58 -3.36
C ARG A 126 -11.76 1.28 -1.89
N PHE A 127 -10.53 1.37 -1.40
CA PHE A 127 -10.22 0.98 -0.02
C PHE A 127 -9.18 1.86 0.66
N VAL A 128 -8.62 2.85 -0.02
CA VAL A 128 -7.78 3.87 0.58
C VAL A 128 -8.41 5.23 0.36
N GLN A 129 -8.51 6.01 1.42
CA GLN A 129 -9.06 7.36 1.39
C GLN A 129 -8.10 8.31 2.12
N PRO A 130 -7.44 9.23 1.42
CA PRO A 130 -6.71 10.31 2.08
C PRO A 130 -7.69 11.25 2.80
N ILE A 131 -7.35 11.60 4.03
CA ILE A 131 -8.19 12.43 4.91
C ILE A 131 -7.45 13.65 5.45
N GLU A 132 -6.13 13.73 5.25
CA GLU A 132 -5.34 14.90 5.59
C GLU A 132 -4.19 15.07 4.59
N TYR A 133 -3.89 16.32 4.30
CA TYR A 133 -2.88 16.74 3.33
C TYR A 133 -2.03 17.86 3.94
N GLN A 134 -0.76 17.93 3.51
CA GLN A 134 0.16 18.99 3.88
C GLN A 134 0.90 19.48 2.63
N LEU A 135 1.39 20.73 2.64
CA LEU A 135 2.13 21.26 1.50
C LEU A 135 3.42 20.45 1.30
N ALA A 136 3.67 20.00 0.06
CA ALA A 136 4.95 19.42 -0.31
C ALA A 136 5.96 20.55 -0.55
N GLU A 137 7.12 20.47 0.11
CA GLU A 137 8.21 21.42 -0.13
C GLU A 137 9.07 21.00 -1.33
N THR A 138 9.08 19.71 -1.67
CA THR A 138 9.64 19.16 -2.92
C THR A 138 8.98 17.84 -3.31
N ASN A 139 8.85 17.60 -4.62
CA ASN A 139 8.43 16.34 -5.23
C ASN A 139 9.57 15.67 -6.02
N ASN A 140 10.78 16.25 -6.05
CA ASN A 140 11.90 15.75 -6.84
C ASN A 140 12.76 14.79 -6.01
N PHE A 141 12.29 13.55 -5.87
CA PHE A 141 12.97 12.48 -5.14
C PHE A 141 14.39 12.19 -5.68
N SER A 142 14.55 12.18 -7.01
CA SER A 142 15.83 11.88 -7.68
C SER A 142 16.90 12.93 -7.39
N HIS A 143 16.54 14.22 -7.41
CA HIS A 143 17.47 15.30 -7.09
C HIS A 143 17.97 15.21 -5.63
N VAL A 144 17.06 14.93 -4.70
CA VAL A 144 17.43 14.79 -3.27
C VAL A 144 18.30 13.54 -3.03
N LEU A 145 18.01 12.42 -3.70
CA LEU A 145 18.86 11.23 -3.63
C LEU A 145 20.25 11.47 -4.23
N HIS A 146 20.34 12.15 -5.37
CA HIS A 146 21.62 12.44 -6.00
C HIS A 146 22.50 13.37 -5.14
N GLU A 147 21.90 14.37 -4.48
CA GLU A 147 22.60 15.20 -3.49
C GLU A 147 23.02 14.39 -2.25
N TYR A 148 22.18 13.45 -1.80
CA TYR A 148 22.47 12.53 -0.69
C TYR A 148 23.68 11.62 -0.98
N GLU A 149 23.73 11.02 -2.17
CA GLU A 149 24.82 10.14 -2.61
C GLU A 149 26.13 10.91 -2.78
N LYS A 150 26.07 12.13 -3.32
CA LYS A 150 27.24 13.03 -3.36
C LYS A 150 27.78 13.39 -1.98
N ALA A 151 26.90 13.53 -0.98
CA ALA A 151 27.28 13.88 0.38
C ALA A 151 27.80 12.69 1.21
N LYS A 152 27.51 11.45 0.79
CA LYS A 152 27.92 10.22 1.46
C LYS A 152 28.95 9.51 0.59
N GLN A 153 30.24 9.77 0.80
CA GLN A 153 31.35 8.98 0.22
C GLN A 153 31.35 7.53 0.76
N ILE A 154 30.29 6.76 0.51
CA ILE A 154 30.18 5.36 0.85
C ILE A 154 29.70 4.66 -0.42
N THR A 155 30.69 4.25 -1.21
CA THR A 155 30.63 3.05 -2.03
C THR A 155 30.29 1.87 -1.13
N ASP A 156 29.32 1.09 -1.57
CA ASP A 156 28.79 -0.17 -1.04
C ASP A 156 27.31 -0.02 -0.70
N PHE A 157 26.49 -0.51 -1.64
CA PHE A 157 25.03 -0.69 -1.61
C PHE A 157 24.20 0.31 -2.43
N TYR A 158 24.40 0.31 -3.76
CA TYR A 158 23.40 0.39 -4.85
C TYR A 158 24.14 0.67 -6.18
N ASP A 159 24.64 -0.37 -6.86
CA ASP A 159 25.37 -0.25 -8.15
C ASP A 159 24.45 -0.18 -9.40
N ASP A 160 23.15 0.07 -9.23
CA ASP A 160 22.17 -0.05 -10.32
C ASP A 160 21.30 1.21 -10.51
N PHE A 161 21.83 2.38 -10.14
CA PHE A 161 21.33 3.65 -10.67
C PHE A 161 22.12 3.97 -11.94
N GLU A 162 21.75 3.33 -13.06
CA GLU A 162 22.11 3.90 -14.36
C GLU A 162 21.62 5.35 -14.37
N GLU A 163 22.57 6.23 -14.66
CA GLU A 163 22.42 7.66 -14.86
C GLU A 163 21.27 7.92 -15.83
N TYR A 164 20.08 8.18 -15.27
CA TYR A 164 18.95 8.63 -16.06
C TYR A 164 19.08 10.14 -16.23
N GLU A 165 19.60 10.56 -17.38
CA GLU A 165 19.50 11.92 -17.87
C GLU A 165 18.01 12.25 -18.05
N GLN A 166 17.47 13.06 -17.14
CA GLN A 166 16.12 13.58 -17.26
C GLN A 166 16.20 15.08 -17.48
N GLU A 167 15.68 15.53 -18.63
CA GLU A 167 15.57 16.94 -19.01
C GLU A 167 14.90 17.74 -17.87
N GLU A 168 15.62 18.76 -17.39
CA GLU A 168 15.13 19.75 -16.44
C GLU A 168 13.90 20.46 -17.02
N THR A 169 12.72 20.03 -16.61
CA THR A 169 11.54 20.89 -16.65
C THR A 169 11.28 21.34 -15.22
N GLU A 170 11.84 22.49 -14.86
CA GLU A 170 11.48 23.28 -13.69
C GLU A 170 9.97 23.56 -13.69
N SER A 171 9.20 22.64 -13.13
CA SER A 171 7.84 22.88 -12.68
C SER A 171 7.86 22.69 -11.18
N LYS A 172 8.08 23.80 -10.47
CA LYS A 172 7.75 23.94 -9.05
C LYS A 172 6.23 23.82 -8.89
N HIS A 173 5.68 22.64 -9.14
CA HIS A 173 4.28 22.37 -8.89
C HIS A 173 4.12 22.20 -7.38
N MET A 174 3.37 23.13 -6.79
CA MET A 174 2.99 23.11 -5.39
C MET A 174 2.02 21.93 -5.18
N GLY A 175 2.58 20.75 -4.94
CA GLY A 175 1.84 19.53 -4.65
C GLY A 175 1.50 19.40 -3.16
N TYR A 176 0.66 18.43 -2.83
CA TYR A 176 0.38 18.06 -1.45
C TYR A 176 0.96 16.68 -1.15
N VAL A 177 1.51 16.52 0.05
CA VAL A 177 1.77 15.20 0.63
C VAL A 177 0.53 14.71 1.35
N VAL A 178 0.26 13.42 1.26
CA VAL A 178 -0.78 12.76 2.05
C VAL A 178 -0.24 12.48 3.45
N SER A 179 -0.79 13.16 4.47
CA SER A 179 -0.33 13.04 5.86
C SER A 179 -1.18 12.11 6.71
N LYS A 180 -2.37 11.73 6.24
CA LYS A 180 -3.24 10.76 6.91
C LYS A 180 -4.21 10.11 5.94
N ILE A 181 -4.42 8.80 6.08
CA ILE A 181 -5.39 8.03 5.30
C ILE A 181 -6.28 7.17 6.19
N ASN A 182 -7.48 6.88 5.71
CA ASN A 182 -8.26 5.70 6.10
C ASN A 182 -7.93 4.55 5.14
N VAL A 183 -7.77 3.34 5.68
CA VAL A 183 -7.62 2.10 4.90
C VAL A 183 -8.72 1.13 5.32
N TYR A 184 -9.58 0.76 4.40
CA TYR A 184 -10.70 -0.14 4.60
C TYR A 184 -10.28 -1.57 4.29
N MET A 185 -10.36 -2.46 5.28
CA MET A 185 -9.85 -3.81 5.15
C MET A 185 -10.79 -4.86 5.71
N ASN A 186 -10.66 -6.06 5.16
CA ASN A 186 -11.35 -7.20 5.72
C ASN A 186 -10.69 -7.64 7.04
N ARG A 187 -11.48 -7.74 8.10
CA ARG A 187 -11.02 -8.19 9.43
C ARG A 187 -10.43 -9.60 9.40
N GLU A 188 -11.00 -10.49 8.58
CA GLU A 188 -10.51 -11.87 8.45
C GLU A 188 -9.07 -11.89 7.93
N TYR A 189 -8.76 -11.07 6.92
CA TYR A 189 -7.41 -11.03 6.35
C TYR A 189 -6.35 -10.70 7.41
N LEU A 190 -6.60 -9.70 8.26
CA LEU A 190 -5.70 -9.40 9.39
C LEU A 190 -5.63 -10.55 10.39
N GLY A 191 -6.74 -11.24 10.66
CA GLY A 191 -6.73 -12.44 11.49
C GLY A 191 -5.84 -13.54 10.92
N ARG A 192 -5.87 -13.77 9.61
CA ARG A 192 -5.02 -14.75 8.91
C ARG A 192 -3.56 -14.34 8.90
N LEU A 193 -3.27 -13.05 8.69
CA LEU A 193 -1.93 -12.50 8.80
C LEU A 193 -1.36 -12.73 10.21
N ILE A 194 -2.10 -12.34 11.25
CA ILE A 194 -1.71 -12.54 12.66
C ILE A 194 -1.44 -14.01 12.94
N GLU A 195 -2.36 -14.88 12.52
CA GLU A 195 -2.24 -16.33 12.75
C GLU A 195 -1.01 -16.91 12.04
N SER A 196 -0.76 -16.48 10.80
CA SER A 196 0.43 -16.92 10.05
C SER A 196 1.75 -16.47 10.68
N CYS A 197 1.72 -15.44 11.53
CA CYS A 197 2.90 -14.87 12.18
C CYS A 197 3.02 -15.23 13.67
N ARG A 198 2.03 -15.93 14.24
CA ARG A 198 1.87 -16.12 15.69
C ARG A 198 3.10 -16.71 16.36
N ASP A 199 3.70 -17.72 15.73
CA ASP A 199 4.82 -18.48 16.29
C ASP A 199 6.19 -18.06 15.74
N VAL A 200 6.23 -17.00 14.94
CA VAL A 200 7.49 -16.50 14.38
C VAL A 200 8.32 -15.86 15.49
N LYS A 201 9.59 -16.29 15.60
CA LYS A 201 10.51 -15.83 16.67
C LYS A 201 11.59 -14.91 16.12
N LEU A 202 11.89 -13.84 16.85
CA LEU A 202 13.06 -12.98 16.67
C LEU A 202 13.88 -13.01 17.97
N TYR A 203 15.12 -13.50 17.91
CA TYR A 203 16.02 -13.62 19.07
C TYR A 203 15.38 -14.31 20.31
N GLY A 204 14.52 -15.30 20.07
CA GLY A 204 13.82 -16.05 21.13
C GLY A 204 12.49 -15.44 21.60
N SER A 205 12.19 -14.19 21.23
CA SER A 205 10.92 -13.51 21.53
C SER A 205 9.93 -13.63 20.37
N ASP A 206 8.63 -13.44 20.63
CA ASP A 206 7.60 -13.41 19.58
C ASP A 206 7.79 -12.19 18.67
N ALA A 207 8.09 -12.43 17.39
CA ALA A 207 8.29 -11.36 16.41
C ALA A 207 7.03 -10.50 16.26
N LEU A 208 5.85 -11.13 16.31
CA LEU A 208 4.54 -10.45 16.19
C LEU A 208 4.32 -9.38 17.27
N GLN A 209 4.93 -9.50 18.45
CA GLN A 209 4.80 -8.50 19.50
C GLN A 209 5.24 -7.11 19.02
N GLY A 210 6.30 -7.04 18.21
CA GLY A 210 6.80 -5.79 17.62
C GLY A 210 5.87 -5.17 16.59
N PHE A 211 4.94 -5.93 16.02
CA PHE A 211 3.94 -5.45 15.06
C PHE A 211 2.55 -5.27 15.67
N CYS A 212 2.34 -5.73 16.90
CA CYS A 212 1.03 -5.67 17.56
C CYS A 212 1.00 -4.80 18.82
N GLY A 213 2.16 -4.49 19.41
CA GLY A 213 2.27 -3.73 20.66
C GLY A 213 1.80 -4.48 21.91
N VAL A 214 1.31 -5.71 21.75
CA VAL A 214 0.89 -6.63 22.82
C VAL A 214 1.50 -8.01 22.58
N PRO A 215 1.62 -8.86 23.62
CA PRO A 215 2.02 -10.25 23.46
C PRO A 215 1.23 -10.99 22.37
N ALA A 216 1.92 -11.85 21.60
CA ALA A 216 1.37 -12.48 20.40
C ALA A 216 0.04 -13.24 20.63
N HIS A 217 -0.11 -13.90 21.79
CA HIS A 217 -1.32 -14.63 22.15
C HIS A 217 -2.54 -13.73 22.41
N MET A 218 -2.32 -12.45 22.75
CA MET A 218 -3.40 -11.47 22.96
C MET A 218 -3.71 -10.66 21.70
N CYS A 219 -2.84 -10.71 20.68
CA CYS A 219 -2.95 -9.88 19.49
C CYS A 219 -4.24 -10.14 18.70
N THR A 220 -5.13 -9.16 18.65
CA THR A 220 -6.33 -9.16 17.81
C THR A 220 -6.13 -8.37 16.51
N PRO A 221 -6.96 -8.59 15.47
CA PRO A 221 -6.97 -7.73 14.27
C PRO A 221 -7.03 -6.24 14.59
N GLU A 222 -7.84 -5.82 15.56
CA GLU A 222 -7.98 -4.43 15.97
C GLU A 222 -6.72 -3.87 16.62
N GLN A 223 -6.07 -4.65 17.48
CA GLN A 223 -4.83 -4.24 18.15
C GLN A 223 -3.67 -4.13 17.15
N TYR A 224 -3.53 -5.13 16.28
CA TYR A 224 -2.56 -5.09 15.18
C TYR A 224 -2.79 -3.87 14.28
N ALA A 225 -4.03 -3.67 13.85
CA ALA A 225 -4.42 -2.54 13.01
C ALA A 225 -4.11 -1.20 13.71
N HIS A 226 -4.47 -1.06 14.98
CA HIS A 226 -4.16 0.13 15.76
C HIS A 226 -2.65 0.39 15.83
N HIS A 227 -1.85 -0.63 16.18
CA HIS A 227 -0.40 -0.51 16.35
C HIS A 227 0.30 -0.14 15.04
N MET A 228 0.00 -0.85 13.94
CA MET A 228 0.57 -0.59 12.62
C MET A 228 0.11 0.75 12.03
N GLY A 229 -0.99 1.33 12.52
CA GLY A 229 -1.51 2.62 12.11
C GLY A 229 -0.92 3.82 12.84
N LEU A 230 -0.17 3.60 13.93
CA LEU A 230 0.47 4.67 14.68
C LEU A 230 1.54 5.36 13.85
N GLU A 231 1.67 6.66 14.04
CA GLU A 231 2.78 7.43 13.46
C GLU A 231 4.03 7.20 14.31
N VAL A 232 4.95 6.40 13.78
CA VAL A 232 6.26 6.08 14.36
C VAL A 232 7.35 6.30 13.31
N GLU A 233 8.62 6.22 13.67
CA GLU A 233 9.72 6.44 12.73
C GLU A 233 9.67 5.51 11.51
N GLN A 234 9.21 4.27 11.71
CA GLN A 234 9.08 3.24 10.69
C GLN A 234 7.83 3.41 9.81
N ASN A 235 6.85 4.21 10.24
CA ASN A 235 5.62 4.45 9.51
C ASN A 235 5.58 5.90 8.99
N PRO A 236 5.64 6.11 7.67
CA PRO A 236 5.76 7.44 7.09
C PRO A 236 4.58 8.37 7.40
N PHE A 237 3.43 7.88 7.86
CA PHE A 237 2.33 8.74 8.33
C PHE A 237 1.27 7.95 9.10
N LYS A 238 0.39 8.65 9.82
CA LYS A 238 -0.71 8.01 10.55
C LYS A 238 -1.70 7.36 9.59
N MET A 239 -2.05 6.09 9.84
CA MET A 239 -3.06 5.35 9.08
C MET A 239 -4.17 4.88 10.00
N ASN A 240 -5.42 5.13 9.60
CA ASN A 240 -6.60 4.62 10.28
C ASN A 240 -7.10 3.38 9.54
N PHE A 241 -6.88 2.21 10.12
CA PHE A 241 -7.43 0.97 9.57
C PHE A 241 -8.87 0.76 10.03
N ILE A 242 -9.79 0.70 9.08
CA ILE A 242 -11.23 0.49 9.31
C ILE A 242 -11.54 -0.94 8.90
N LEU A 243 -11.82 -1.79 9.89
CA LEU A 243 -12.03 -3.22 9.67
C LEU A 243 -13.53 -3.51 9.48
N ASN A 244 -13.90 -4.08 8.34
CA ASN A 244 -15.26 -4.59 8.14
C ASN A 244 -15.37 -6.04 8.64
N GLN A 245 -16.51 -6.36 9.27
CA GLN A 245 -16.96 -7.73 9.46
C GLN A 245 -17.77 -8.12 8.23
N THR A 246 -17.55 -9.30 7.66
CA THR A 246 -18.32 -9.84 6.53
C THR A 246 -19.85 -9.99 6.82
N GLU A 247 -20.32 -9.58 8.01
CA GLU A 247 -21.67 -9.76 8.55
C GLU A 247 -22.56 -8.50 8.55
N GLN A 248 -22.24 -7.43 7.80
CA GLN A 248 -23.22 -6.34 7.58
C GLN A 248 -24.25 -6.62 6.47
N LYS A 249 -24.38 -7.88 6.01
CA LYS A 249 -25.39 -8.28 5.01
C LYS A 249 -26.38 -9.35 5.47
N THR A 250 -26.71 -9.40 6.77
CA THR A 250 -27.92 -10.10 7.23
C THR A 250 -28.55 -9.51 8.50
N LEU A 251 -28.55 -8.18 8.70
CA LEU A 251 -29.26 -7.56 9.84
C LEU A 251 -29.65 -6.11 9.57
N SER A 252 -30.67 -5.90 8.73
CA SER A 252 -31.52 -4.68 8.79
C SER A 252 -32.88 -4.85 8.10
N ILE A 253 -33.62 -5.94 8.37
CA ILE A 253 -35.09 -5.89 8.23
C ILE A 253 -35.68 -5.36 9.55
N HIS A 254 -35.40 -4.10 9.86
CA HIS A 254 -36.21 -3.19 10.68
C HIS A 254 -35.37 -1.97 11.05
N ARG A 255 -35.56 -0.84 10.34
CA ARG A 255 -35.52 0.46 11.02
C ARG A 255 -36.33 1.54 10.30
N THR A 256 -36.86 2.39 11.15
CA THR A 256 -37.95 3.33 10.96
C THR A 256 -37.40 4.72 10.63
N ARG A 257 -37.99 5.37 9.61
CA ARG A 257 -38.26 6.81 9.36
C ARG A 257 -37.27 7.94 9.76
N ILE A 258 -36.13 7.69 10.40
CA ILE A 258 -35.17 8.73 10.82
C ILE A 258 -34.06 8.96 9.75
N GLU A 259 -34.06 8.19 8.65
CA GLU A 259 -32.98 8.19 7.64
C GLU A 259 -33.06 9.31 6.58
N GLN A 260 -33.97 10.27 6.67
CA GLN A 260 -34.08 11.32 5.64
C GLN A 260 -33.05 12.45 5.75
N GLN A 261 -32.26 12.51 6.83
CA GLN A 261 -31.18 13.51 7.00
C GLN A 261 -29.76 12.94 6.77
N GLN A 262 -29.60 11.63 6.63
CA GLN A 262 -28.31 10.94 6.43
C GLN A 262 -27.85 10.89 4.95
N GLN A 263 -28.69 11.36 4.02
CA GLN A 263 -28.58 11.03 2.60
C GLN A 263 -27.45 11.74 1.82
N LYS A 264 -26.60 12.54 2.51
CA LYS A 264 -25.45 13.24 1.89
C LYS A 264 -24.08 12.65 2.27
N GLU A 265 -24.01 11.87 3.34
CA GLU A 265 -22.83 11.06 3.71
C GLU A 265 -22.88 9.65 3.07
N ASP A 266 -24.08 9.15 2.75
CA ASP A 266 -24.32 7.82 2.18
C ASP A 266 -23.77 7.58 0.75
N THR A 267 -23.34 8.62 0.03
CA THR A 267 -22.81 8.46 -1.33
C THR A 267 -21.32 8.14 -1.38
N VAL A 268 -20.56 8.42 -0.31
CA VAL A 268 -19.13 8.10 -0.22
C VAL A 268 -18.92 6.67 0.27
N ASP A 269 -19.75 6.20 1.22
CA ASP A 269 -19.64 4.84 1.77
C ASP A 269 -20.08 3.72 0.80
N ALA A 270 -20.94 4.03 -0.20
CA ALA A 270 -21.45 3.03 -1.13
C ALA A 270 -20.41 2.48 -2.15
N LEU A 271 -19.26 3.15 -2.31
CA LEU A 271 -18.21 2.76 -3.26
C LEU A 271 -17.01 2.05 -2.59
N ILE A 272 -16.97 2.05 -1.26
CA ILE A 272 -15.86 1.48 -0.51
C ILE A 272 -15.97 -0.04 -0.48
N GLN A 273 -14.88 -0.71 -0.84
CA GLN A 273 -14.75 -2.16 -0.86
C GLN A 273 -13.54 -2.58 -0.05
N PRO A 274 -13.73 -3.02 1.21
CA PRO A 274 -12.64 -3.44 2.06
C PRO A 274 -11.78 -4.50 1.38
N VAL A 275 -10.47 -4.24 1.28
CA VAL A 275 -9.57 -5.13 0.56
C VAL A 275 -9.41 -6.46 1.32
N MET A 276 -9.45 -7.58 0.58
CA MET A 276 -9.18 -8.93 1.09
C MET A 276 -8.16 -9.61 0.16
N PRO A 277 -6.86 -9.32 0.34
CA PRO A 277 -5.81 -9.88 -0.49
C PRO A 277 -5.70 -11.41 -0.33
N GLN A 278 -5.06 -12.06 -1.29
CA GLN A 278 -4.64 -13.45 -1.15
C GLN A 278 -3.75 -13.61 0.09
N TYR A 279 -3.91 -14.73 0.80
CA TYR A 279 -3.09 -15.06 1.97
C TYR A 279 -2.71 -16.54 1.98
N PHE A 280 -1.67 -16.86 2.75
CA PHE A 280 -1.22 -18.24 2.97
C PHE A 280 -1.00 -18.51 4.46
N MET A 281 -1.34 -19.71 4.91
CA MET A 281 -1.10 -20.19 6.27
C MET A 281 0.31 -20.82 6.37
N CYS A 282 0.83 -20.97 7.60
CA CYS A 282 2.19 -21.48 7.86
C CYS A 282 2.47 -22.86 7.26
N ASN A 283 1.44 -23.68 7.13
CA ASN A 283 1.51 -25.05 6.62
C ASN A 283 1.38 -25.14 5.08
N GLN A 284 1.22 -24.01 4.39
CA GLN A 284 1.09 -23.94 2.94
C GLN A 284 2.43 -23.52 2.30
N SER A 285 2.65 -24.01 1.09
CA SER A 285 3.66 -23.51 0.16
C SER A 285 2.95 -22.83 -1.00
N PHE A 286 3.61 -21.88 -1.65
CA PHE A 286 3.01 -21.10 -2.74
C PHE A 286 4.07 -20.63 -3.73
N GLN A 287 3.66 -20.45 -4.98
CA GLN A 287 4.51 -20.04 -6.10
C GLN A 287 3.74 -19.06 -6.99
N PHE A 288 4.45 -18.14 -7.65
CA PHE A 288 3.87 -17.23 -8.63
C PHE A 288 4.71 -17.27 -9.90
N GLY A 289 4.16 -17.87 -10.97
CA GLY A 289 4.94 -18.16 -12.18
C GLY A 289 6.16 -19.02 -11.84
N ASP A 290 7.33 -18.64 -12.33
CA ASP A 290 8.60 -19.33 -12.08
C ASP A 290 9.28 -18.91 -10.75
N LEU A 291 8.70 -17.95 -10.01
CA LEU A 291 9.26 -17.47 -8.75
C LEU A 291 8.77 -18.35 -7.60
N ASP A 292 9.71 -19.10 -7.01
CA ASP A 292 9.49 -19.82 -5.76
C ASP A 292 9.68 -18.87 -4.57
N TYR A 293 8.63 -18.72 -3.77
CA TYR A 293 8.61 -17.84 -2.61
C TYR A 293 8.84 -18.58 -1.29
N GLY A 294 9.16 -19.86 -1.36
CA GLY A 294 9.71 -20.61 -0.25
C GLY A 294 8.87 -21.79 0.20
N SER A 295 9.52 -22.64 0.98
CA SER A 295 8.92 -23.79 1.66
C SER A 295 7.98 -23.37 2.79
N ARG A 296 7.22 -24.33 3.31
CA ARG A 296 6.41 -24.15 4.53
C ARG A 296 7.25 -23.60 5.68
N CYS A 297 6.62 -22.89 6.60
CA CYS A 297 7.29 -22.40 7.80
C CYS A 297 7.78 -23.57 8.65
N SER A 298 8.97 -23.44 9.24
CA SER A 298 9.48 -24.46 10.16
C SER A 298 8.62 -24.51 11.42
N CYS A 299 8.20 -25.70 11.82
CA CYS A 299 7.67 -25.89 13.18
C CYS A 299 8.81 -25.67 14.17
N LYS A 300 8.67 -24.73 15.10
CA LYS A 300 9.61 -24.47 16.20
C LYS A 300 8.86 -24.42 17.51
#